data_AF-A0A2T0QAT6-F1
#
_entry.id   AF-A0A2T0QAT6-F1
#
_cell.length_a   1.000
_cell.length_b   1.000
_cell.length_c   1.000
_cell.angle_alpha   90.00
_cell.angle_beta   90.00
_cell.angle_gamma   90.00
#
_symmetry.space_group_name_H-M   'P 1'
#
loop_
_entity.id
_entity.type
_entity.pdbx_description
1 polymer ?
#
loop_
_entity_poly.entity_id
_entity_poly.type
_entity_poly.pdbx_seq_one_letter_code
_entity_poly.pdbx_strand_id
1 'polypeptide(L)' 'MVGSQGRVTGQVGPGLVGEVLIEVRGGVEAFYAYPSIPEDSFDIGQRVVVVEYLPPRTVYVAPAIV' A
#
# COMPACT_ATOMS: atom_id res chain seq x y z
N MET A 1 0.20 3.23 11.02
CA MET A 1 0.69 2.35 9.94
C MET A 1 -0.49 1.57 9.41
N VAL A 2 -0.98 0.55 10.12
CA VAL A 2 -2.35 0.04 9.86
C VAL A 2 -3.35 1.19 10.01
N GLY A 3 -4.30 1.27 9.08
CA GLY A 3 -5.27 2.36 8.94
C GLY A 3 -4.74 3.62 8.25
N SER A 4 -3.42 3.73 8.03
CA SER A 4 -2.86 4.85 7.27
C SER A 4 -3.24 4.72 5.79
N GLN A 5 -3.61 5.84 5.16
CA GLN A 5 -3.77 5.89 3.72
C GLN A 5 -2.41 6.08 3.04
N GLY A 6 -2.27 5.50 1.86
CA GLY A 6 -1.10 5.66 1.01
C GLY A 6 -1.50 5.87 -0.45
N ARG A 7 -0.52 6.25 -1.26
CA ARG A 7 -0.68 6.37 -2.71
C ARG A 7 0.23 5.37 -3.39
N VAL A 8 -0.32 4.63 -4.34
CA VAL A 8 0.43 3.66 -5.15
C VAL A 8 1.40 4.41 -6.07
N THR A 9 2.68 4.05 -6.01
CA THR A 9 3.76 4.58 -6.85
C THR A 9 4.39 3.53 -7.76
N GLY A 10 4.27 2.26 -7.39
CA GLY A 10 4.52 1.11 -8.27
C GLY A 10 3.32 0.18 -8.24
N GLN A 11 2.88 -0.29 -9.40
CA GLN A 11 1.68 -1.12 -9.54
C GLN A 11 1.68 -2.28 -8.53
N VAL A 12 0.57 -2.47 -7.83
CA VAL A 12 0.35 -3.57 -6.89
C VAL A 12 -0.61 -4.55 -7.54
N GLY A 13 -0.35 -5.85 -7.48
CA GLY A 13 -1.25 -6.82 -8.10
C GLY A 13 -0.89 -8.28 -7.86
N PRO A 14 -1.62 -9.21 -8.48
CA PRO A 14 -1.41 -10.65 -8.27
C PRO A 14 0.00 -11.08 -8.66
N GLY A 15 0.76 -11.62 -7.70
CA GLY A 15 2.15 -12.05 -7.91
C GLY A 15 3.14 -10.92 -8.16
N LEU A 16 2.73 -9.65 -8.00
CA LEU A 16 3.54 -8.46 -8.19
C LEU A 16 3.70 -7.70 -6.87
N VAL A 17 4.96 -7.48 -6.47
CA VAL A 17 5.28 -6.57 -5.37
C VAL A 17 5.20 -5.14 -5.91
N GLY A 18 4.28 -4.35 -5.39
CA GLY A 18 4.17 -2.94 -5.73
C GLY A 18 4.82 -2.03 -4.69
N GLU A 19 4.59 -0.74 -4.85
CA GLU A 19 5.10 0.30 -3.94
C GLU A 19 4.00 1.28 -3.60
N VAL A 20 3.96 1.67 -2.33
CA VAL A 20 3.11 2.76 -1.84
C VAL A 20 3.94 3.76 -1.04
N LEU A 21 3.57 5.04 -1.17
CA LEU A 21 4.03 6.10 -0.30
C LEU A 21 3.01 6.34 0.82
N ILE A 22 3.47 6.33 2.07
CA ILE A 22 2.66 6.50 3.27
C ILE A 22 3.24 7.65 4.11
N GLU A 23 2.37 8.49 4.66
CA GLU A 23 2.78 9.51 5.62
C GLU A 23 3.14 8.87 6.98
N VAL A 24 4.36 9.14 7.44
CA VAL A 24 4.89 8.65 8.71
C VAL A 24 5.55 9.81 9.44
N ARG A 25 4.95 10.24 10.56
CA ARG A 25 5.53 11.26 11.47
C ARG A 25 5.96 12.55 10.77
N GLY A 26 5.13 13.06 9.86
CA GLY A 26 5.40 14.29 9.12
C GLY A 26 6.37 14.14 7.94
N GLY A 27 6.88 12.93 7.70
CA GLY A 27 7.57 12.55 6.47
C GLY A 27 6.70 11.64 5.60
N VAL A 28 7.26 11.25 4.46
CA VAL A 28 6.69 10.24 3.56
C VAL A 28 7.73 9.14 3.40
N GLU A 29 7.28 7.90 3.56
CA GLU A 29 8.13 6.72 3.41
C GLU A 29 7.55 5.76 2.38
N ALA A 30 8.44 5.10 1.63
CA ALA A 30 8.09 4.06 0.67
C ALA A 30 8.06 2.68 1.33
N PHE A 31 7.00 1.93 1.02
CA PHE A 31 6.76 0.56 1.48
C PHE A 31 6.49 -0.36 0.29
N TYR A 32 6.97 -1.59 0.39
CA TYR A 32 6.52 -2.69 -0.47
C TYR A 32 5.08 -3.02 -0.16
N ALA A 33 4.25 -3.11 -1.19
CA ALA A 33 2.84 -3.34 -1.05
C ALA A 33 2.40 -4.63 -1.74
N TYR A 34 1.58 -5.39 -1.03
CA TYR A 34 0.85 -6.54 -1.53
C TYR A 34 -0.65 -6.26 -1.41
N PRO A 35 -1.47 -6.78 -2.35
CA PRO A 35 -2.90 -6.68 -2.19
C PRO A 35 -3.34 -7.60 -1.04
N SER A 36 -4.27 -7.12 -0.21
CA SER A 36 -4.84 -7.90 0.89
C SER A 36 -5.75 -9.05 0.40
N ILE A 37 -6.36 -8.85 -0.77
CA ILE A 37 -7.02 -9.90 -1.55
C ILE A 37 -6.09 -10.22 -2.72
N PRO A 38 -5.54 -11.44 -2.85
CA PRO A 38 -4.49 -11.76 -3.83
C PRO A 38 -4.80 -11.39 -5.29
N GLU A 39 -6.07 -11.30 -5.64
CA GLU A 39 -6.62 -11.03 -6.97
C GLU A 39 -6.77 -9.53 -7.26
N ASP A 40 -6.72 -8.68 -6.24
CA ASP A 40 -6.85 -7.23 -6.41
C ASP A 40 -5.63 -6.64 -7.10
N SER A 41 -5.87 -5.62 -7.92
CA SER A 41 -4.84 -4.82 -8.57
C SER A 41 -5.05 -3.35 -8.29
N PHE A 42 -3.96 -2.64 -8.01
CA PHE A 42 -3.97 -1.21 -7.79
C PHE A 42 -2.99 -0.50 -8.73
N ASP A 43 -3.52 0.41 -9.54
CA ASP A 43 -2.75 1.21 -10.49
C ASP A 43 -2.03 2.38 -9.81
N ILE A 44 -0.96 2.85 -10.45
CA ILE A 44 -0.22 4.03 -10.00
C ILE A 44 -1.17 5.22 -9.85
N GLY A 45 -1.06 5.91 -8.72
CA GLY A 45 -1.91 7.05 -8.36
C GLY A 45 -3.16 6.69 -7.56
N GLN A 46 -3.57 5.42 -7.53
CA GLN A 46 -4.68 4.99 -6.69
C GLN A 46 -4.35 5.15 -5.19
N ARG A 47 -5.40 5.43 -4.41
CA ARG A 47 -5.32 5.50 -2.96
C ARG A 47 -5.67 4.16 -2.36
N VAL A 48 -4.87 3.74 -1.38
CA VAL A 48 -5.07 2.50 -0.65
C VAL A 48 -4.98 2.75 0.85
N VAL A 49 -5.50 1.83 1.64
CA VAL A 49 -5.35 1.82 3.09
C VAL A 49 -4.53 0.60 3.51
N VAL A 50 -3.61 0.80 4.44
CA VAL A 50 -2.84 -0.30 5.03
C VAL A 50 -3.75 -1.09 5.97
N VAL A 51 -3.92 -2.38 5.70
CA VAL A 51 -4.68 -3.29 6.57
C VAL A 51 -3.77 -4.17 7.43
N GLU A 52 -2.53 -4.39 6.99
CA GLU A 52 -1.51 -5.11 7.76
C GLU A 52 -0.13 -4.51 7.51
N TYR A 53 0.70 -4.50 8.55
CA TYR A 53 2.08 -4.02 8.48
C TYR A 53 3.02 -5.12 8.96
N LEU A 54 3.92 -5.55 8.08
CA LEU A 54 5.00 -6.47 8.37
C LEU A 54 6.32 -5.67 8.39
N PRO A 55 6.91 -5.44 9.58
CA PRO A 55 8.15 -4.69 9.69
C PRO A 55 9.29 -5.32 8.86
N PRO A 56 10.20 -4.50 8.30
CA PRO A 56 10.27 -3.04 8.46
C PRO A 56 9.59 -2.24 7.34
N ARG A 57 9.24 -2.86 6.20
CA ARG A 57 8.88 -2.13 4.97
C ARG A 57 7.78 -2.79 4.14
N THR A 58 7.06 -3.77 4.67
CA THR A 58 6.01 -4.47 3.92
C THR A 58 4.64 -4.12 4.47
N VAL A 59 3.69 -3.82 3.59
CA VAL A 59 2.30 -3.59 3.93
C VAL A 59 1.39 -4.43 3.05
N TYR A 60 0.27 -4.89 3.61
CA TYR A 60 -0.86 -5.33 2.83
C TYR A 60 -1.88 -4.21 2.75
N VAL A 61 -2.45 -4.02 1.57
CA VAL A 61 -3.31 -2.88 1.28
C VAL A 61 -4.66 -3.29 0.70
N ALA A 62 -5.66 -2.45 0.95
CA ALA A 62 -7.01 -2.57 0.41
C ALA A 62 -7.40 -1.24 -0.28
N PRO A 63 -8.45 -1.22 -1.13
CA PRO A 63 -8.95 0.02 -1.71
C PRO A 63 -9.30 1.03 -0.60
N ALA A 64 -8.83 2.28 -0.73
CA ALA A 64 -9.31 3.34 0.16
C ALA A 64 -10.72 3.75 -0.28
N ILE A 65 -11.68 3.70 0.63
CA ILE A 65 -13.00 4.31 0.41
C ILE A 65 -12.81 5.83 0.54
N VAL A 66 -13.21 6.57 -0.48
CA VAL A 66 -13.22 8.04 -0.50
C VAL A 66 -14.65 8.53 -0.36
#